data_AF-A0A432HU26-F1
#
_entry.id   AF-A0A432HU26-F1
#
_cell.length_a   1.000
_cell.length_b   1.000
_cell.length_c   1.000
_cell.angle_alpha   90.00
_cell.angle_beta   90.00
_cell.angle_gamma   90.00
#
_symmetry.space_group_name_H-M   'P 1'
#
loop_
_entity.id
_entity.type
_entity.pdbx_description
1 polymer ?
#
loop_
_entity_poly.entity_id
_entity_poly.type
_entity_poly.pdbx_seq_one_letter_code
_entity_poly.pdbx_strand_id
1 'polypeptide(L)'
;MATSHKGSQASPHLKSALAEFLQAHPAFQTTSFIDDLRKHEFSRLDEQGHIYLDYTGGGPYADLQIREHTDMLKYGVFSNPHSTNPTSEATTELIERARSYILDYF
;
A
#
# COMPACT_ATOMS: atom_id res chain seq x y z
N MET A 1 5.98 23.20 -3.33
CA MET A 1 4.98 24.00 -4.07
C MET A 1 3.94 23.03 -4.61
N ALA A 2 2.85 22.83 -3.85
CA ALA A 2 1.79 21.90 -4.22
C ALA A 2 0.89 22.55 -5.27
N THR A 3 0.95 22.05 -6.50
CA THR A 3 -0.03 22.40 -7.55
C THR A 3 -1.33 21.68 -7.22
N SER A 4 -2.32 22.43 -6.75
CA SER A 4 -3.70 21.98 -6.60
C SER A 4 -4.25 21.59 -7.99
N HIS A 5 -4.45 20.29 -8.24
CA HIS A 5 -5.16 19.83 -9.42
C HIS A 5 -6.56 19.31 -9.04
N LYS A 6 -7.56 20.11 -9.40
CA LYS A 6 -8.98 19.76 -9.44
C LYS A 6 -9.17 18.40 -10.12
N GLY A 7 -10.02 17.55 -9.51
CA GLY A 7 -10.37 16.21 -9.98
C GLY A 7 -10.60 16.16 -11.49
N SER A 8 -9.73 15.43 -12.18
CA SER A 8 -9.78 15.23 -13.62
C SER A 8 -10.90 14.25 -13.94
N GLN A 9 -12.06 14.77 -14.36
CA GLN A 9 -13.05 13.98 -15.07
C GLN A 9 -12.39 13.49 -16.36
N ALA A 10 -12.23 12.17 -16.51
CA ALA A 10 -11.65 11.59 -17.72
C ALA A 10 -12.37 12.12 -18.97
N SER A 11 -11.59 12.55 -19.97
CA SER A 11 -12.15 13.11 -21.20
C SER A 11 -13.10 12.10 -21.86
N PRO A 12 -14.15 12.55 -22.58
CA PRO A 12 -15.08 11.65 -23.27
C PRO A 12 -14.38 10.62 -24.18
N HIS A 13 -13.27 11.02 -24.80
CA HIS A 13 -12.46 10.14 -25.62
C HIS A 13 -11.82 8.99 -24.82
N LEU A 14 -11.30 9.27 -23.61
CA LEU A 14 -10.73 8.24 -22.73
C LEU A 14 -11.80 7.24 -22.27
N LYS A 15 -13.03 7.71 -22.02
CA LYS A 15 -14.15 6.82 -21.65
C LYS A 15 -14.52 5.87 -22.80
N SER A 16 -14.56 6.37 -24.04
CA SER A 16 -14.79 5.52 -25.23
C SER A 16 -13.66 4.50 -25.42
N ALA A 17 -12.41 4.95 -25.35
CA ALA A 17 -11.24 4.09 -25.51
C ALA A 17 -11.18 2.99 -24.44
N LEU A 18 -11.54 3.30 -23.19
CA LEU A 18 -11.64 2.31 -22.12
C LEU A 18 -12.74 1.28 -22.41
N ALA A 19 -13.92 1.71 -22.88
CA ALA A 19 -15.00 0.80 -23.22
C ALA A 19 -14.60 -0.17 -24.35
N GLU A 20 -13.97 0.34 -25.40
CA GLU A 20 -13.42 -0.46 -26.50
C GLU A 20 -12.35 -1.45 -26.00
N PHE A 21 -11.44 -1.00 -25.14
CA PHE A 21 -10.42 -1.84 -24.52
C PHE A 21 -11.02 -2.97 -23.69
N LEU A 22 -12.02 -2.69 -22.85
CA LEU A 22 -12.66 -3.70 -22.00
C LEU A 22 -13.45 -4.73 -22.82
N GLN A 23 -14.01 -4.33 -23.96
CA GLN A 23 -14.64 -5.28 -24.89
C GLN A 23 -13.60 -6.19 -25.55
N ALA A 24 -12.44 -5.65 -25.96
CA ALA A 24 -11.36 -6.43 -26.55
C ALA A 24 -10.64 -7.33 -25.53
N HIS A 25 -10.62 -6.93 -24.25
CA HIS A 25 -9.88 -7.59 -23.17
C HIS A 25 -10.76 -7.81 -21.93
N PRO A 26 -11.80 -8.68 -22.00
CA PRO A 26 -12.73 -8.88 -20.89
C PRO A 26 -12.07 -9.42 -19.63
N ALA A 27 -10.95 -10.16 -19.76
CA ALA A 27 -10.16 -10.64 -18.63
C ALA A 27 -9.62 -9.50 -17.74
N PHE A 28 -9.48 -8.28 -18.26
CA PHE A 28 -9.06 -7.14 -17.44
C PHE A 28 -10.07 -6.82 -16.33
N GLN A 29 -11.36 -7.08 -16.53
CA GLN A 29 -12.38 -6.83 -15.51
C GLN A 29 -12.24 -7.76 -14.28
N THR A 30 -11.56 -8.90 -14.43
CA THR A 30 -11.30 -9.81 -13.31
C THR A 30 -10.27 -9.27 -12.32
N THR A 31 -9.54 -8.21 -12.69
CA THR A 31 -8.56 -7.55 -11.83
C THR A 31 -9.12 -6.32 -11.10
N SER A 32 -10.44 -6.13 -11.07
CA SER A 32 -11.10 -4.99 -10.38
C SER A 32 -10.72 -4.86 -8.90
N PHE A 33 -10.35 -5.96 -8.24
CA PHE A 33 -9.83 -5.94 -6.87
C PHE A 33 -8.55 -5.08 -6.72
N ILE A 34 -7.76 -4.90 -7.79
CA ILE A 34 -6.58 -4.03 -7.80
C ILE A 34 -7.01 -2.56 -7.77
N ASP A 35 -8.08 -2.20 -8.48
CA ASP A 35 -8.64 -0.85 -8.47
C ASP A 35 -9.20 -0.51 -7.08
N ASP A 36 -9.89 -1.47 -6.45
CA ASP A 36 -10.39 -1.32 -5.08
C ASP A 36 -9.22 -1.17 -4.09
N LEU A 37 -8.19 -2.01 -4.20
CA LEU A 37 -6.99 -1.90 -3.37
C LEU A 37 -6.32 -0.53 -3.53
N ARG A 38 -6.14 -0.05 -4.77
CA ARG A 38 -5.58 1.28 -5.04
C ARG A 38 -6.41 2.37 -4.37
N LYS A 39 -7.73 2.32 -4.56
CA LYS A 39 -8.65 3.32 -4.01
C LYS A 39 -8.63 3.37 -2.49
N HIS A 40 -8.45 2.22 -1.83
CA HIS A 40 -8.52 2.13 -0.36
C HIS A 40 -7.16 2.32 0.32
N GLU A 41 -6.10 1.74 -0.22
CA GLU A 41 -4.80 1.66 0.44
C GLU A 41 -3.74 2.59 -0.18
N PHE A 42 -4.04 3.18 -1.34
CA PHE A 42 -3.16 4.08 -2.09
C PHE A 42 -3.90 5.34 -2.59
N SER A 43 -4.99 5.73 -1.93
CA SER A 43 -5.88 6.83 -2.36
C SER A 43 -5.13 8.14 -2.59
N ARG A 44 -4.07 8.38 -1.81
CA ARG A 44 -3.20 9.55 -1.91
C ARG A 44 -2.60 9.76 -3.30
N LEU A 45 -2.44 8.70 -4.10
CA LEU A 45 -2.02 8.84 -5.49
C LEU A 45 -3.09 9.58 -6.31
N ASP A 46 -4.36 9.23 -6.14
CA ASP A 46 -5.45 9.86 -6.90
C ASP A 46 -5.79 11.25 -6.33
N GLU A 47 -5.80 11.40 -5.01
CA GLU A 47 -6.05 12.68 -4.32
C GLU A 47 -5.02 13.75 -4.68
N GLN A 48 -3.76 13.35 -4.91
CA GLN A 48 -2.66 14.25 -5.27
C GLN A 48 -2.40 14.28 -6.79
N GLY A 49 -3.12 13.49 -7.58
CA GLY A 49 -2.97 13.43 -9.04
C GLY A 49 -1.64 12.84 -9.49
N HIS A 50 -1.09 11.87 -8.76
CA HIS A 50 0.16 11.20 -9.05
C HIS A 50 -0.02 9.91 -9.86
N ILE A 51 0.75 9.81 -10.95
CA ILE A 51 0.95 8.59 -11.71
C ILE A 51 2.34 8.05 -11.34
N TYR A 52 2.38 6.91 -10.66
CA TYR A 52 3.62 6.32 -10.15
C TYR A 52 4.02 5.11 -11.00
N LEU A 53 5.08 5.24 -11.79
CA LEU A 53 5.58 4.19 -12.69
C LEU A 53 6.97 3.67 -12.30
N ASP A 54 7.52 4.10 -11.17
CA ASP A 54 8.85 3.72 -10.68
C ASP A 54 8.80 2.58 -9.63
N TYR A 55 7.92 1.60 -9.83
CA TYR A 55 7.74 0.49 -8.87
C TYR A 55 9.02 -0.35 -8.69
N THR A 56 9.89 -0.40 -9.70
CA THR A 56 11.18 -1.11 -9.63
C THR A 56 12.20 -0.41 -8.75
N GLY A 57 12.11 0.92 -8.60
CA GLY A 57 12.95 1.69 -7.69
C GLY A 57 12.48 1.58 -6.24
N GLY A 58 11.17 1.46 -6.03
CA GLY A 58 10.58 1.16 -4.73
C GLY A 58 9.06 1.15 -4.79
N GLY A 59 8.40 0.21 -4.12
CA GLY A 59 6.94 0.21 -4.02
C GLY A 59 6.44 1.31 -3.08
N PRO A 60 5.33 2.02 -3.38
CA PRO A 60 4.65 2.82 -2.37
C PRO A 60 4.14 1.91 -1.25
N TYR A 61 4.09 2.42 -0.03
CA TYR A 61 3.49 1.70 1.11
C TYR A 61 1.95 1.81 1.10
N ALA A 62 1.23 0.79 1.55
CA ALA A 62 -0.21 0.89 1.80
C ALA A 62 -0.49 1.77 3.04
N ASP A 63 -1.63 2.44 3.09
CA ASP A 63 -2.07 3.19 4.28
C ASP A 63 -2.21 2.27 5.51
N LEU A 64 -2.66 1.02 5.32
CA LEU A 64 -2.66 -0.01 6.36
C LEU A 64 -1.27 -0.22 6.99
N GLN A 65 -0.20 -0.24 6.20
CA GLN A 65 1.16 -0.43 6.75
C GLN A 65 1.53 0.71 7.71
N ILE A 66 1.15 1.94 7.37
CA ILE A 66 1.37 3.10 8.24
C ILE A 66 0.53 3.00 9.51
N ARG A 67 -0.76 2.67 9.39
CA ARG A 67 -1.67 2.53 10.53
C ARG A 67 -1.19 1.46 11.51
N GLU A 68 -0.95 0.24 11.02
CA GLU A 68 -0.50 -0.89 11.85
C GLU A 68 0.85 -0.61 12.52
N HIS A 69 1.82 -0.05 11.78
CA HIS A 69 3.12 0.27 12.36
C HIS A 69 3.02 1.38 13.42
N THR A 70 2.18 2.39 13.16
CA THR A 70 1.94 3.47 14.12
C THR A 70 1.23 2.96 15.37
N ASP A 71 0.22 2.11 15.22
CA ASP A 71 -0.53 1.55 16.34
C ASP A 71 0.36 0.62 17.18
N MET A 72 1.20 -0.18 16.54
CA MET A 72 2.24 -0.97 17.22
C MET A 72 3.10 -0.08 18.13
N LEU A 73 3.62 1.03 17.61
CA LEU A 73 4.47 1.95 18.38
C LEU A 73 3.71 2.76 19.43
N LYS A 74 2.43 3.08 19.20
CA LYS A 74 1.59 3.82 20.15
C LYS A 74 1.21 2.98 21.37
N TYR A 75 0.93 1.70 21.16
CA TYR A 75 0.39 0.81 22.20
C TYR A 75 1.43 -0.16 22.78
N GLY A 76 2.63 -0.23 22.21
CA GLY A 76 3.74 -1.02 22.71
C GLY A 76 4.88 -0.18 23.29
N VAL A 77 5.64 -0.77 24.21
CA VAL A 77 6.92 -0.23 24.65
C VAL A 77 7.99 -1.25 24.28
N PHE A 78 8.93 -0.82 23.45
CA PHE A 78 9.96 -1.69 22.88
C PHE A 78 11.33 -1.16 23.27
N SER A 79 12.22 -2.08 23.65
CA SER A 79 13.63 -1.76 23.87
C SER A 79 14.50 -2.61 22.96
N ASN A 80 15.81 -2.43 23.05
CA ASN A 80 16.75 -3.35 22.43
C ASN A 80 16.38 -4.80 22.84
N PRO A 81 16.36 -5.78 21.92
CA PRO A 81 16.30 -7.20 22.29
C PRO A 81 17.53 -7.56 23.17
N HIS A 82 17.61 -8.80 23.65
CA HIS A 82 18.77 -9.36 24.40
C HIS A 82 18.76 -9.25 25.93
N SER A 83 17.67 -8.78 26.54
CA SER A 83 17.47 -8.89 27.99
C SER A 83 16.14 -9.57 28.30
N THR A 84 15.93 -10.00 29.54
CA THR A 84 14.70 -10.66 29.99
C THR A 84 13.70 -9.67 30.60
N ASN A 85 13.82 -8.37 30.27
CA ASN A 85 12.81 -7.41 30.68
C ASN A 85 11.63 -7.45 29.69
N PRO A 86 10.41 -7.08 30.12
CA PRO A 86 9.22 -7.23 29.28
C PRO A 86 9.30 -6.48 27.93
N THR A 87 9.93 -5.31 27.88
CA THR A 87 10.03 -4.51 26.64
C THR A 87 11.05 -5.07 25.65
N SER A 88 12.03 -5.83 26.14
CA SER A 88 13.05 -6.52 25.35
C SER A 88 12.53 -7.84 24.80
N GLU A 89 11.75 -8.57 25.60
CA GLU A 89 11.03 -9.78 25.16
C GLU A 89 10.00 -9.43 24.07
N ALA A 90 9.20 -8.38 24.24
CA ALA A 90 8.24 -7.93 23.22
C ALA A 90 8.91 -7.58 21.87
N THR A 91 10.07 -6.92 21.90
CA THR A 91 10.86 -6.66 20.67
C THR A 91 11.36 -7.96 20.05
N THR A 92 11.83 -8.90 20.87
CA THR A 92 12.33 -10.20 20.42
C THR A 92 11.21 -10.98 19.71
N GLU A 93 10.00 -11.01 20.27
CA GLU A 93 8.84 -11.67 19.64
C GLU A 93 8.46 -11.06 18.29
N LEU A 94 8.52 -9.73 18.13
CA LEU A 94 8.27 -9.08 16.85
C LEU A 94 9.31 -9.45 15.80
N ILE A 95 10.59 -9.50 16.19
CA ILE A 95 11.70 -9.87 15.31
C ILE A 95 11.55 -11.33 14.86
N GLU A 96 11.25 -12.25 15.77
CA GLU A 96 11.10 -13.67 15.42
C GLU A 96 9.87 -13.92 14.54
N ARG A 97 8.76 -13.19 14.76
CA ARG A 97 7.62 -13.22 13.84
C ARG A 97 7.98 -12.71 12.45
N ALA A 98 8.71 -11.61 12.36
CA ALA A 98 9.15 -11.08 11.06
C ALA A 98 10.07 -12.06 10.33
N ARG A 99 10.99 -12.71 11.05
CA ARG A 99 11.86 -13.77 10.51
C ARG A 99 11.07 -14.94 9.97
N SER A 100 10.14 -15.49 10.76
CA SER A 100 9.28 -16.60 10.33
C SER A 100 8.48 -16.21 9.09
N TYR A 101 7.86 -15.03 9.07
CA TYR A 101 7.08 -14.57 7.94
C TYR A 101 7.89 -14.45 6.64
N ILE A 102 9.12 -13.94 6.74
CA ILE A 102 10.04 -13.87 5.59
C ILE A 102 10.39 -15.29 5.11
N LEU A 103 10.68 -16.20 6.02
CA LEU A 103 11.01 -17.59 5.68
C LEU A 103 9.82 -18.32 5.04
N ASP A 104 8.60 -18.09 5.49
CA ASP A 104 7.39 -18.72 4.94
C ASP A 104 7.06 -18.24 3.51
N TYR A 105 7.52 -17.04 3.14
CA TYR A 105 7.30 -16.47 1.82
C TYR A 105 8.21 -17.07 0.72
N PHE A 106 9.42 -17.50 1.07
CA PHE A 106 10.44 -17.98 0.13
C PHE A 106 10.53 -19.51 0.10
#